data_AF-A0A959GLJ0-F1
#
_entry.id   AF-A0A959GLJ0-F1
#
_cell.length_a   1.000
_cell.length_b   1.000
_cell.length_c   1.000
_cell.angle_alpha   90.00
_cell.angle_beta   90.00
_cell.angle_gamma   90.00
#
_symmetry.space_group_name_H-M   'P 1'
#
loop_
_entity.id
_entity.type
_entity.pdbx_description
1 polymer ?
#
loop_
_entity_poly.entity_id
_entity_poly.type
_entity_poly.pdbx_seq_one_letter_code
_entity_poly.pdbx_strand_id
1 'polypeptide(L)'
;MKAAVGNTGGRYFGFVIGGSLPVTVAANWLAAAWDQNAGLKITSPLAAKLEEVAAEWLLELLGLPPQAGVGFVTGATMANFCGLAA
;
A
#
# COMPACT_ATOMS: atom_id res chain seq x y z
N MET A 1 1.97 -29.57 -1.59
CA MET A 1 2.65 -28.26 -1.42
C MET A 1 3.55 -27.83 -2.59
N LYS A 2 3.60 -28.55 -3.73
CA LYS A 2 4.42 -28.16 -4.91
C LYS A 2 3.79 -27.09 -5.81
N ALA A 3 2.55 -26.67 -5.56
CA ALA A 3 1.86 -25.66 -6.36
C ALA A 3 2.22 -24.21 -5.96
N ALA A 4 2.73 -23.98 -4.75
CA ALA A 4 3.10 -22.66 -4.26
C ALA A 4 4.62 -22.44 -4.39
N VAL A 5 5.01 -21.23 -4.78
CA VAL A 5 6.42 -20.83 -4.89
C VAL A 5 6.91 -20.30 -3.54
N GLY A 6 7.98 -20.86 -3.01
CA GLY A 6 8.62 -20.41 -1.75
C GLY A 6 9.43 -19.11 -1.91
N ASN A 7 8.79 -18.04 -2.39
CA ASN A 7 9.45 -16.75 -2.66
C ASN A 7 9.87 -15.97 -1.40
N THR A 8 9.30 -16.30 -0.24
CA THR A 8 9.63 -15.67 1.05
C THR A 8 10.94 -16.17 1.66
N GLY A 9 11.54 -17.23 1.11
CA GLY A 9 12.82 -17.76 1.58
C GLY A 9 14.02 -17.01 1.00
N GLY A 10 15.16 -17.01 1.70
CA GLY A 10 16.39 -16.31 1.29
C GLY A 10 17.12 -16.87 0.06
N ARG A 11 16.46 -17.69 -0.74
CA ARG A 11 17.02 -18.33 -1.96
C ARG A 11 16.17 -18.08 -3.20
N TYR A 12 15.24 -17.12 -3.16
CA TYR A 12 14.43 -16.74 -4.32
C TYR A 12 14.99 -15.47 -4.97
N PHE A 13 15.39 -15.55 -6.25
CA PHE A 13 16.03 -14.46 -7.00
C PHE A 13 15.41 -14.25 -8.40
N GLY A 14 14.19 -14.74 -8.64
CA GLY A 14 13.60 -14.76 -9.99
C GLY A 14 12.88 -13.48 -10.40
N PHE A 15 12.18 -12.82 -9.47
CA PHE A 15 11.33 -11.66 -9.74
C PHE A 15 11.30 -10.71 -8.54
N VAL A 16 10.77 -9.50 -8.75
CA VAL A 16 10.50 -8.51 -7.69
C VAL A 16 9.25 -8.93 -6.93
N ILE A 17 9.40 -9.87 -6.01
CA ILE A 17 8.32 -10.34 -5.13
C ILE A 17 8.75 -10.12 -3.68
N GLY A 18 8.04 -9.22 -3.01
CA GLY A 18 8.26 -8.93 -1.59
C GLY A 18 7.73 -10.03 -0.68
N GLY A 19 8.24 -10.09 0.54
CA GLY A 19 7.74 -10.97 1.59
C GLY A 19 6.51 -10.40 2.30
N SER A 20 5.73 -11.27 2.94
CA SER A 20 4.63 -10.88 3.82
C SER A 20 5.10 -10.78 5.27
N LEU A 21 5.28 -9.57 5.78
CA LEU A 21 5.59 -9.35 7.20
C LEU A 21 4.35 -9.72 8.04
N PRO A 22 4.48 -10.30 9.24
CA PRO A 22 3.33 -10.66 10.07
C PRO A 22 2.34 -9.50 10.29
N VAL A 23 2.86 -8.29 10.49
CA VAL A 23 2.04 -7.08 10.67
C VAL A 23 1.25 -6.69 9.41
N THR A 24 1.80 -6.89 8.21
CA THR A 24 1.08 -6.55 6.97
C THR A 24 -0.04 -7.54 6.68
N VAL A 25 0.16 -8.82 7.03
CA VAL A 25 -0.89 -9.83 6.95
C VAL A 25 -2.02 -9.52 7.93
N ALA A 26 -1.70 -9.17 9.18
CA ALA A 26 -2.71 -8.78 10.18
C ALA A 26 -3.51 -7.55 9.75
N ALA A 27 -2.83 -6.51 9.23
CA ALA A 27 -3.50 -5.33 8.69
C ALA A 27 -4.43 -5.67 7.53
N ASN A 28 -4.01 -6.56 6.62
CA ASN A 28 -4.84 -7.03 5.51
C ASN A 28 -6.10 -7.79 5.99
N TRP A 29 -5.99 -8.59 7.06
CA TRP A 29 -7.16 -9.22 7.67
C TRP A 29 -8.15 -8.21 8.24
N LEU A 30 -7.66 -7.17 8.93
CA LEU A 30 -8.52 -6.10 9.44
C LEU A 30 -9.19 -5.32 8.31
N ALA A 31 -8.44 -4.98 7.26
CA ALA A 31 -8.97 -4.30 6.09
C ALA A 31 -10.09 -5.11 5.42
N ALA A 32 -9.89 -6.42 5.24
CA ALA A 32 -10.90 -7.31 4.69
C ALA A 32 -12.10 -7.50 5.63
N ALA A 33 -11.88 -7.57 6.94
CA ALA A 33 -12.96 -7.74 7.92
C ALA A 33 -13.83 -6.48 8.08
N TRP A 34 -13.24 -5.29 7.96
CA TRP A 34 -13.96 -4.03 8.08
C TRP A 34 -14.58 -3.53 6.77
N ASP A 35 -14.12 -4.03 5.62
CA ASP A 35 -14.71 -3.81 4.29
C ASP A 35 -15.08 -2.35 4.01
N GLN A 36 -14.10 -1.46 4.16
CA GLN A 36 -14.31 -0.02 4.01
C GLN A 36 -13.92 0.47 2.61
N ASN A 37 -14.82 1.19 1.95
CA ASN A 37 -14.55 1.82 0.65
C ASN A 37 -13.83 3.18 0.83
N ALA A 38 -12.54 3.22 0.49
CA ALA A 38 -11.66 4.39 0.62
C ALA A 38 -11.84 5.47 -0.47
N GLY A 39 -12.73 5.28 -1.44
CA GLY A 39 -12.87 6.22 -2.57
C GLY A 39 -13.36 7.61 -2.17
N LEU A 40 -14.10 7.75 -1.07
CA LEU A 40 -14.55 9.04 -0.53
C LEU A 40 -14.47 9.02 1.00
N LYS A 41 -14.09 10.15 1.61
CA LYS A 41 -14.04 10.29 3.08
C LYS A 41 -15.37 9.99 3.77
N ILE A 42 -16.50 10.27 3.12
CA ILE A 42 -17.84 9.96 3.64
C ILE A 42 -18.15 8.46 3.66
N THR A 43 -17.58 7.69 2.73
CA THR A 43 -17.79 6.24 2.66
C THR A 43 -16.83 5.48 3.57
N SER A 44 -15.68 6.09 3.92
CA SER A 44 -14.77 5.56 4.92
C SER A 44 -13.91 6.66 5.58
N PRO A 45 -14.37 7.21 6.72
CA PRO A 45 -13.56 8.13 7.52
C PRO A 45 -12.30 7.45 8.08
N LEU A 46 -12.38 6.15 8.37
CA LEU A 46 -11.27 5.34 8.87
C LEU A 46 -10.14 5.23 7.83
N ALA A 47 -10.47 4.81 6.61
CA ALA A 47 -9.45 4.66 5.55
C ALA A 47 -8.84 6.01 5.21
N ALA A 48 -9.65 7.06 5.09
CA ALA A 48 -9.14 8.41 4.87
C ALA A 48 -8.13 8.83 5.94
N LYS A 49 -8.40 8.54 7.23
CA LYS A 49 -7.45 8.90 8.29
C LYS A 49 -6.16 8.07 8.26
N LEU A 50 -6.26 6.79 7.92
CA LEU A 50 -5.09 5.93 7.75
C LEU A 50 -4.21 6.38 6.58
N GLU A 51 -4.82 6.78 5.46
CA GLU A 51 -4.11 7.35 4.31
C GLU A 51 -3.44 8.69 4.64
N GLU A 52 -4.11 9.58 5.38
CA GLU A 52 -3.50 10.84 5.87
C GLU A 52 -2.21 10.57 6.66
N VAL A 53 -2.24 9.62 7.61
CA VAL A 53 -1.07 9.27 8.42
C VAL A 53 0.03 8.61 7.58
N ALA A 54 -0.32 7.69 6.69
CA ALA A 54 0.64 7.03 5.82
C ALA A 54 1.28 8.01 4.82
N ALA A 55 0.53 9.01 4.35
CA ALA A 55 1.03 10.06 3.48
C ALA A 55 2.09 10.92 4.19
N GLU A 56 1.83 11.34 5.43
CA GLU A 56 2.79 12.10 6.26
C GLU A 56 4.11 11.32 6.41
N TRP A 57 4.03 10.03 6.75
CA TRP A 57 5.22 9.17 6.86
C TRP A 57 5.96 9.01 5.54
N LEU A 58 5.26 8.91 4.41
CA LEU A 58 5.88 8.81 3.08
C LEU A 58 6.62 10.09 2.70
N LEU A 59 6.00 11.26 2.95
CA LEU A 59 6.63 12.55 2.66
C LEU A 59 7.89 12.74 3.52
N GLU A 60 7.83 12.39 4.81
CA GLU A 60 9.00 12.42 5.70
C GLU A 60 10.10 11.46 5.23
N LEU A 61 9.76 10.20 4.96
CA LEU A 61 10.71 9.17 4.54
C LEU A 61 11.44 9.54 3.24
N LEU A 62 10.74 10.20 2.31
CA LEU A 62 11.28 10.61 1.01
C LEU A 62 11.89 12.02 1.03
N GLY A 63 11.79 12.75 2.14
CA GLY A 63 12.30 14.13 2.25
C GLY A 63 11.56 15.14 1.36
N LEU A 64 10.26 14.93 1.13
CA LEU A 64 9.43 15.78 0.28
C LEU A 64 8.74 16.92 1.07
N PRO A 65 8.31 18.01 0.42
CA PRO A 65 7.60 19.10 1.09
C PRO A 65 6.32 18.61 1.80
N PRO A 66 6.04 19.01 3.06
CA PRO A 66 4.86 18.54 3.80
C PRO A 66 3.51 18.86 3.14
N GLN A 67 3.48 19.88 2.28
CA GLN A 67 2.30 20.30 1.53
C GLN A 67 2.08 19.53 0.21
N ALA A 68 2.98 18.61 -0.15
CA ALA A 68 2.84 17.79 -1.36
C ALA A 68 1.66 16.81 -1.22
N GLY A 69 0.95 16.55 -2.31
CA GLY A 69 -0.13 15.57 -2.36
C GLY A 69 0.41 14.13 -2.43
N VAL A 70 -0.30 13.19 -1.81
CA VAL A 70 -0.03 11.75 -1.90
C VAL A 70 -1.32 11.04 -2.30
N GLY A 71 -1.22 10.09 -3.24
CA GLY A 71 -2.32 9.23 -3.66
C GLY A 71 -1.95 7.77 -3.57
N PHE A 72 -2.82 6.96 -2.99
CA PHE A 72 -2.66 5.51 -2.91
C PHE A 72 -3.39 4.84 -4.07
N VAL A 73 -2.68 3.97 -4.78
CA VAL A 73 -3.19 3.24 -5.96
C VAL A 73 -2.81 1.77 -5.85
N THR A 74 -3.44 0.94 -6.68
CA THR A 74 -3.31 -0.52 -6.62
C THR A 74 -1.91 -1.05 -6.96
N GLY A 75 -1.06 -0.23 -7.58
CA GLY A 75 0.33 -0.61 -7.87
C GLY A 75 1.07 0.41 -8.73
N ALA A 76 2.35 0.12 -9.00
CA ALA A 76 3.27 1.04 -9.67
C ALA A 76 2.81 1.46 -11.07
N THR A 77 2.15 0.57 -11.83
CA THR A 77 1.61 0.92 -13.16
C THR A 77 0.57 2.03 -13.07
N MET A 78 -0.37 1.94 -12.11
CA MET A 78 -1.35 3.00 -11.88
C MET A 78 -0.69 4.27 -11.32
N ALA A 79 0.35 4.13 -10.49
CA ALA A 79 1.08 5.29 -9.98
C ALA A 79 1.74 6.08 -11.12
N ASN A 80 2.39 5.39 -12.06
CA ASN A 80 2.98 6.01 -13.24
C ASN A 80 1.90 6.64 -14.14
N PHE A 81 0.79 5.95 -14.37
CA PHE A 81 -0.32 6.50 -15.15
C PHE A 81 -0.88 7.78 -14.52
N CYS A 82 -1.18 7.77 -13.23
CA CYS A 82 -1.65 8.95 -12.51
C CYS A 82 -0.62 10.09 -12.56
N GLY A 83 0.67 9.79 -12.35
CA GLY A 83 1.74 10.80 -12.41
C GLY A 83 1.92 11.43 -13.80
N LEU A 84 1.65 10.69 -14.87
CA LEU A 84 1.67 11.22 -16.25
C LEU A 84 0.40 12.01 -16.60
N ALA A 85 -0.72 11.73 -15.93
CA ALA A 85 -2.00 12.40 -16.15
C ALA A 85 -2.20 13.65 -15.28
N ALA A 86 -1.33 13.87 -14.29
CA ALA A 86 -1.38 14.98 -13.34
C ALA A 86 -0.81 16.29 -13.90
#